data_AF-A0ABC8TWV4-F1
#
_entry.id   AF-A0ABC8TWV4-F1
#
_cell.length_a   1.000
_cell.length_b   1.000
_cell.length_c   1.000
_cell.angle_alpha   90.00
_cell.angle_beta   90.00
_cell.angle_gamma   90.00
#
_symmetry.space_group_name_H-M   'P 1'
#
loop_
_entity.id
_entity.type
_entity.pdbx_description
1 polymer ?
#
loop_
_entity_poly.entity_id
_entity_poly.type
_entity_poly.pdbx_seq_one_letter_code
_entity_poly.pdbx_strand_id
1 'polypeptide(L)'
;MRAFLPLLLQGLHSVFDQEMIKFWDNLYDVTDSYTERWLSSARACLKQCSSGNNELLPSLDVVDAIGDSSDTKFQDVNVLVTSGSLIPSLVKCLLFRLDDLITPENVYSSWEAGKLQCFLWIKERFNGTNVQFCVIGDGWEECEAAETMRWPFVKIDLRPGSYHRFPGLTLRELGHYFAVVYGNADEEKDEAASLVMTNSSNM
;
A
#
# COMPACT_ATOMS: atom_id res chain seq x y z
N MET A 1 -23.78 -9.87 5.98
CA MET A 1 -22.80 -8.75 5.89
C MET A 1 -23.28 -7.44 6.52
N ARG A 2 -24.46 -6.89 6.17
CA ARG A 2 -24.91 -5.55 6.65
C ARG A 2 -24.96 -5.36 8.18
N ALA A 3 -25.21 -6.41 8.96
CA ALA A 3 -25.23 -6.31 10.42
C ALA A 3 -23.84 -6.35 11.09
N PHE A 4 -22.81 -6.85 10.39
CA PHE A 4 -21.49 -7.08 10.97
C PHE A 4 -20.50 -5.93 10.68
N LEU A 5 -20.70 -5.24 9.55
CA LEU A 5 -19.89 -4.08 9.16
C LEU A 5 -19.90 -2.94 10.20
N PRO A 6 -21.04 -2.58 10.82
CA PRO A 6 -21.07 -1.54 11.85
C PRO A 6 -20.24 -1.88 13.08
N LEU A 7 -20.23 -3.14 13.51
CA LEU A 7 -19.40 -3.60 14.63
C LEU A 7 -17.91 -3.52 14.29
N LEU A 8 -17.53 -3.84 13.06
CA LEU A 8 -16.15 -3.73 12.61
C LEU A 8 -15.69 -2.25 12.57
N LEU A 9 -16.56 -1.34 12.11
CA LEU A 9 -16.26 0.09 12.04
C LEU A 9 -16.18 0.79 13.41
N GLN A 10 -16.79 0.21 14.45
CA GLN A 10 -16.73 0.75 15.81
C GLN A 10 -15.39 0.45 16.51
N GLY A 11 -14.53 -0.40 15.90
CA GLY A 11 -13.21 -0.72 16.41
C GLY A 11 -13.22 -1.59 17.67
N LEU A 12 -12.04 -2.08 18.07
CA LEU A 12 -11.88 -2.95 19.24
C LEU A 12 -12.35 -2.33 20.56
N HIS A 13 -12.22 -1.01 20.73
CA HIS A 13 -12.64 -0.29 21.94
C HIS A 13 -14.15 -0.31 22.19
N SER A 14 -14.95 -0.64 21.17
CA SER A 14 -16.40 -0.84 21.32
C SER A 14 -16.77 -2.22 21.85
N VAL A 15 -15.86 -3.20 21.72
CA VAL A 15 -16.10 -4.61 22.06
C VAL A 15 -15.36 -5.00 23.34
N PHE A 16 -14.17 -4.44 23.57
CA PHE A 16 -13.30 -4.79 24.69
C PHE A 16 -13.38 -3.74 25.80
N ASP A 17 -13.41 -4.22 27.05
CA ASP A 17 -13.21 -3.38 28.22
C ASP A 17 -11.73 -2.97 28.37
N GLN A 18 -11.43 -2.12 29.37
CA GLN A 18 -10.08 -1.61 29.59
C GLN A 18 -9.06 -2.69 29.95
N GLU A 19 -9.47 -3.78 30.62
CA GLU A 19 -8.55 -4.87 30.98
C GLU A 19 -8.20 -5.71 29.76
N MET A 20 -9.20 -6.03 28.94
CA MET A 20 -9.05 -6.75 27.67
C MET A 20 -8.20 -5.95 26.67
N ILE A 21 -8.37 -4.63 26.60
CA ILE A 21 -7.51 -3.77 25.78
C ILE A 21 -6.06 -3.86 26.24
N LYS A 22 -5.77 -3.72 27.55
CA LYS A 22 -4.40 -3.84 28.08
C LYS A 22 -3.79 -5.21 27.81
N PHE A 23 -4.58 -6.27 27.95
CA PHE A 23 -4.13 -7.63 27.64
C PHE A 23 -3.80 -7.78 26.16
N TRP A 24 -4.67 -7.28 25.28
CA TRP A 24 -4.44 -7.30 23.83
C TRP A 24 -3.24 -6.44 23.42
N ASP A 25 -3.03 -5.27 24.03
CA ASP A 25 -1.85 -4.45 23.83
C ASP A 25 -0.57 -5.23 24.15
N ASN A 26 -0.54 -5.88 25.31
CA ASN A 26 0.59 -6.72 25.72
C ASN A 26 0.81 -7.88 24.73
N LEU A 27 -0.27 -8.57 24.33
CA LEU A 27 -0.19 -9.68 23.40
C LEU A 27 0.35 -9.24 22.03
N TYR A 28 -0.09 -8.07 21.54
CA TYR A 28 0.42 -7.48 20.31
C TYR A 28 1.92 -7.18 20.43
N ASP A 29 2.36 -6.54 21.51
CA ASP A 29 3.76 -6.16 21.72
C ASP A 29 4.68 -7.39 21.83
N VAL A 30 4.27 -8.43 22.56
CA VAL A 30 5.02 -9.69 22.66
C VAL A 30 5.10 -10.38 21.31
N THR A 31 4.01 -10.40 20.54
CA THR A 31 3.97 -11.00 19.20
C THR A 31 4.84 -10.23 18.22
N ASP A 32 4.78 -8.90 18.23
CA ASP A 32 5.60 -8.05 17.37
C ASP A 32 7.08 -8.19 17.70
N SER A 33 7.44 -8.24 19.00
CA SER A 33 8.81 -8.53 19.43
C SER A 33 9.29 -9.91 18.97
N TYR A 34 8.44 -10.94 19.06
CA TYR A 34 8.78 -12.29 18.60
C TYR A 34 8.98 -12.37 17.09
N THR A 35 8.25 -11.54 16.33
CA THR A 35 8.33 -11.47 14.87
C THR A 35 9.34 -10.45 14.36
N GLU A 36 10.32 -10.07 15.19
CA GLU A 36 11.38 -9.11 14.82
C GLU A 36 10.82 -7.75 14.33
N ARG A 37 9.70 -7.31 14.91
CA ARG A 37 8.96 -6.09 14.55
C ARG A 37 8.33 -6.10 13.17
N TRP A 38 8.03 -7.28 12.63
CA TRP A 38 7.38 -7.40 11.33
C TRP A 38 6.04 -6.65 11.27
N LEU A 39 5.19 -6.80 12.28
CA LEU A 39 3.83 -6.24 12.26
C LEU A 39 3.88 -4.71 12.33
N SER A 40 4.65 -4.16 13.27
CA SER A 40 4.78 -2.71 13.42
C SER A 40 5.46 -2.06 12.21
N SER A 41 6.45 -2.74 11.62
CA SER A 41 7.15 -2.24 10.42
C SER A 41 6.27 -2.28 9.17
N ALA A 42 5.51 -3.37 8.95
CA ALA A 42 4.54 -3.45 7.86
C ALA A 42 3.45 -2.39 8.00
N ARG A 43 2.94 -2.18 9.22
CA ARG A 43 1.96 -1.13 9.53
C ARG A 43 2.51 0.27 9.25
N ALA A 44 3.77 0.54 9.62
CA ALA A 44 4.43 1.80 9.33
C ALA A 44 4.56 2.04 7.82
N CYS A 45 4.91 1.01 7.04
CA CYS A 45 4.94 1.09 5.58
C CYS A 45 3.56 1.46 5.00
N LEU A 46 2.50 0.76 5.41
CA LEU A 46 1.12 1.06 4.97
C LEU A 46 0.71 2.50 5.30
N LYS A 47 1.06 2.97 6.50
CA LYS A 47 0.79 4.34 6.94
C LYS A 47 1.54 5.37 6.09
N GLN A 48 2.79 5.10 5.72
CA GLN A 48 3.59 5.99 4.88
C GLN A 48 3.00 6.08 3.46
N CYS A 49 2.48 4.98 2.89
CA CYS A 49 1.74 5.04 1.62
C CYS A 49 0.54 5.99 1.76
N SER A 50 -0.32 5.79 2.76
CA SER A 50 -1.55 6.58 2.90
C SER A 50 -1.34 8.05 3.30
N SER A 51 -0.20 8.37 3.92
CA SER A 51 0.14 9.72 4.38
C SER A 51 0.96 10.42 3.29
N GLY A 52 0.31 10.80 2.18
CA GLY A 52 1.01 11.47 1.07
C GLY A 52 1.92 12.60 1.58
N ASN A 53 3.23 12.44 1.36
CA ASN A 53 4.38 13.33 1.61
C ASN A 53 4.18 14.63 2.41
N ASN A 54 3.49 14.61 3.55
CA ASN A 54 3.37 15.79 4.43
C ASN A 54 4.46 15.84 5.51
N GLU A 55 5.49 14.99 5.43
CA GLU A 55 6.62 15.00 6.34
C GLU A 55 7.95 15.15 5.59
N LEU A 56 8.21 16.33 5.04
CA LEU A 56 9.58 16.83 4.94
C LEU A 56 9.67 18.28 5.46
N LEU A 57 10.42 18.40 6.55
CA LEU A 57 10.94 19.55 7.29
C LEU A 57 10.08 20.23 8.37
N PRO A 58 10.56 20.28 9.63
CA PRO A 58 10.25 21.37 10.54
C PRO A 58 10.98 22.64 10.09
N SER A 59 10.20 23.60 9.60
CA SER A 59 10.39 25.06 9.64
C SER A 59 11.82 25.61 9.86
N LEU A 60 12.40 26.15 8.79
CA LEU A 60 13.25 27.34 8.87
C LEU A 60 12.75 28.36 7.85
N ASP A 61 12.23 29.46 8.37
CA ASP A 61 11.79 30.64 7.62
C ASP A 61 12.97 31.27 6.86
N VAL A 62 12.97 31.22 5.53
CA VAL A 62 13.44 32.35 4.70
C VAL A 62 12.68 32.38 3.37
N VAL A 63 12.30 33.60 2.98
CA VAL A 63 11.40 34.05 1.93
C VAL A 63 11.96 33.84 0.52
N ASP A 64 11.02 33.62 -0.42
CA ASP A 64 11.06 33.97 -1.85
C ASP A 64 11.86 33.09 -2.83
N ALA A 65 11.15 32.18 -3.52
CA ALA A 65 11.50 31.74 -4.87
C ALA A 65 10.27 31.12 -5.57
N ILE A 66 9.96 31.67 -6.75
CA ILE A 66 8.98 31.20 -7.72
C ILE A 66 9.32 29.75 -8.12
N GLY A 67 8.47 28.81 -7.74
CA GLY A 67 8.58 27.40 -8.09
C GLY A 67 7.21 26.84 -8.47
N ASP A 68 6.95 26.78 -9.76
CA ASP A 68 5.86 26.03 -10.36
C ASP A 68 6.14 24.52 -10.19
N SER A 69 5.97 24.00 -8.98
CA SER A 69 5.85 22.56 -8.77
C SER A 69 4.37 22.25 -8.67
N SER A 70 3.80 21.76 -9.76
CA SER A 70 2.54 21.03 -9.71
C SER A 70 2.75 19.81 -8.80
N ASP A 71 2.54 20.01 -7.49
CA ASP A 71 2.44 18.96 -6.49
C ASP A 71 1.21 18.13 -6.88
N THR A 72 1.40 17.20 -7.80
CA THR A 72 0.41 16.19 -8.12
C THR A 72 0.28 15.33 -6.87
N LYS A 73 -0.71 15.67 -6.05
CA LYS A 73 -1.05 14.94 -4.84
C LYS A 73 -1.45 13.51 -5.23
N PHE A 74 -0.50 12.60 -5.18
CA PHE A 74 -0.77 11.17 -5.29
C PHE A 74 -1.56 10.74 -4.05
N GLN A 75 -2.64 10.00 -4.27
CA GLN A 75 -3.41 9.37 -3.21
C GLN A 75 -3.15 7.87 -3.29
N ASP A 76 -2.33 7.36 -2.38
CA ASP A 76 -2.10 5.92 -2.30
C ASP A 76 -3.23 5.26 -1.49
N VAL A 77 -3.75 4.17 -2.03
CA VAL A 77 -4.83 3.39 -1.42
C VAL A 77 -4.32 1.99 -1.12
N ASN A 78 -4.38 1.60 0.15
CA ASN A 78 -4.06 0.23 0.55
C ASN A 78 -5.26 -0.69 0.34
N VAL A 79 -5.02 -1.83 -0.32
CA VAL A 79 -6.03 -2.86 -0.60
C VAL A 79 -5.49 -4.21 -0.13
N LEU A 80 -6.30 -4.97 0.62
CA LEU A 80 -5.95 -6.31 1.07
C LEU A 80 -6.68 -7.35 0.23
N VAL A 81 -5.91 -8.25 -0.41
CA VAL A 81 -6.45 -9.46 -1.04
C VAL A 81 -5.95 -10.68 -0.28
N THR A 82 -6.85 -11.48 0.29
CA THR A 82 -6.53 -12.61 1.17
C THR A 82 -7.21 -13.88 0.70
N SER A 83 -6.52 -15.02 0.77
CA SER A 83 -7.13 -16.32 0.45
C SER A 83 -8.05 -16.81 1.57
N GLY A 84 -8.08 -16.17 2.75
CA GLY A 84 -9.04 -16.49 3.81
C GLY A 84 -10.44 -15.95 3.53
N SER A 85 -11.44 -16.49 4.24
CA SER A 85 -12.81 -15.97 4.16
C SER A 85 -12.92 -14.53 4.67
N LEU A 86 -13.88 -13.78 4.11
CA LEU A 86 -13.97 -12.33 4.31
C LEU A 86 -14.17 -11.92 5.78
N ILE A 87 -15.13 -12.53 6.48
CA ILE A 87 -15.47 -12.12 7.86
C ILE A 87 -14.28 -12.33 8.83
N PRO A 88 -13.65 -13.52 8.90
CA PRO A 88 -12.44 -13.68 9.72
C PRO A 88 -11.29 -12.77 9.31
N SER A 89 -11.16 -12.44 8.02
CA SER A 89 -10.11 -11.53 7.54
C SER A 89 -10.32 -10.09 8.01
N LEU A 90 -11.57 -9.60 8.02
CA LEU A 90 -11.91 -8.29 8.59
C LEU A 90 -11.64 -8.25 10.09
N VAL A 91 -11.95 -9.33 10.82
CA VAL A 91 -11.63 -9.44 12.25
C VAL A 91 -10.11 -9.42 12.47
N LYS A 92 -9.33 -10.13 11.64
CA LYS A 92 -7.86 -10.05 11.69
C LYS A 92 -7.35 -8.63 11.47
N CYS A 93 -7.93 -7.87 10.54
CA CYS A 93 -7.53 -6.47 10.31
C CYS A 93 -7.66 -5.65 11.59
N LEU A 94 -8.77 -5.78 12.33
CA LEU A 94 -8.94 -5.14 13.63
C LEU A 94 -7.90 -5.62 14.64
N LEU A 95 -7.78 -6.94 14.83
CA LEU A 95 -6.87 -7.53 15.81
C LEU A 95 -5.41 -7.14 15.59
N PHE A 96 -5.01 -6.90 14.34
CA PHE A 96 -3.67 -6.48 13.95
C PHE A 96 -3.53 -4.97 13.69
N ARG A 97 -4.54 -4.15 14.05
CA ARG A 97 -4.50 -2.68 13.97
C ARG A 97 -4.33 -2.15 12.55
N LEU A 98 -5.04 -2.75 11.61
CA LEU A 98 -5.03 -2.38 10.19
C LEU A 98 -6.32 -1.67 9.76
N ASP A 99 -7.31 -1.57 10.64
CA ASP A 99 -8.64 -1.02 10.35
C ASP A 99 -8.64 0.48 10.01
N ASP A 100 -7.66 1.24 10.51
CA ASP A 100 -7.45 2.65 10.16
C ASP A 100 -6.68 2.85 8.85
N LEU A 101 -6.03 1.79 8.33
CA LEU A 101 -5.17 1.83 7.15
C LEU A 101 -5.77 1.12 5.93
N ILE A 102 -6.63 0.13 6.16
CA ILE A 102 -7.31 -0.67 5.14
C ILE A 102 -8.78 -0.75 5.53
N THR A 103 -9.61 0.05 4.87
CA THR A 103 -11.04 0.08 5.14
C THR A 103 -11.71 -1.23 4.70
N PRO A 104 -12.84 -1.62 5.32
CA PRO A 104 -13.51 -2.89 5.02
C PRO A 104 -13.87 -3.08 3.53
N GLU A 105 -14.20 -2.01 2.82
CA GLU A 105 -14.46 -2.04 1.38
C GLU A 105 -13.21 -2.30 0.54
N ASN A 106 -12.02 -2.13 1.09
CA ASN A 106 -10.74 -2.44 0.46
C ASN A 106 -10.21 -3.83 0.83
N VAL A 107 -11.03 -4.68 1.45
CA VAL A 107 -10.69 -6.08 1.76
C VAL A 107 -11.43 -7.04 0.83
N TYR A 108 -10.65 -7.81 0.08
CA TYR A 108 -11.14 -8.79 -0.89
C TYR A 108 -10.73 -10.21 -0.46
N SER A 109 -11.70 -11.12 -0.47
CA SER A 109 -11.48 -12.55 -0.20
C SER A 109 -11.38 -13.32 -1.51
N SER A 110 -10.20 -13.86 -1.81
CA SER A 110 -9.95 -14.70 -2.98
C SER A 110 -10.32 -16.17 -2.78
N TRP A 111 -10.90 -16.54 -1.62
CA TRP A 111 -11.25 -17.93 -1.28
C TRP A 111 -12.03 -18.68 -2.37
N GLU A 112 -13.01 -18.04 -3.02
CA GLU A 112 -13.80 -18.68 -4.09
C GLU A 112 -13.33 -18.28 -5.49
N ALA A 113 -12.94 -17.02 -5.68
CA ALA A 113 -12.71 -16.43 -7.00
C ALA A 113 -11.25 -16.46 -7.46
N GLY A 114 -10.30 -16.65 -6.55
CA GLY A 114 -8.86 -16.54 -6.83
C GLY A 114 -8.34 -15.09 -6.87
N LYS A 115 -7.01 -14.95 -6.77
CA LYS A 115 -6.33 -13.63 -6.69
C LYS A 115 -6.51 -12.80 -7.95
N LEU A 116 -6.35 -13.42 -9.11
CA LEU A 116 -6.48 -12.75 -10.41
C LEU A 116 -7.87 -12.11 -10.58
N GLN A 117 -8.93 -12.82 -10.19
CA GLN A 117 -10.28 -12.27 -10.29
C GLN A 117 -10.48 -11.09 -9.33
N CYS A 118 -9.94 -11.14 -8.12
CA CYS A 118 -9.95 -9.99 -7.22
C CYS A 118 -9.19 -8.79 -7.82
N PHE A 119 -8.04 -9.02 -8.46
CA PHE A 119 -7.27 -7.96 -9.11
C PHE A 119 -8.05 -7.32 -10.25
N LEU A 120 -8.78 -8.08 -11.05
CA LEU A 120 -9.67 -7.55 -12.09
C LEU A 120 -10.77 -6.65 -11.50
N TRP A 121 -11.43 -7.07 -10.43
CA TRP A 121 -12.44 -6.24 -9.75
C TRP A 121 -11.85 -4.96 -9.14
N ILE A 122 -10.64 -5.03 -8.58
CA ILE A 122 -9.93 -3.86 -8.06
C ILE A 122 -9.61 -2.90 -9.20
N LYS A 123 -9.07 -3.40 -10.33
CA LYS A 123 -8.80 -2.59 -11.52
C LYS A 123 -10.06 -1.89 -12.04
N GLU A 124 -11.17 -2.62 -12.12
CA GLU A 124 -12.47 -2.09 -12.55
C GLU A 124 -12.99 -1.01 -11.59
N ARG A 125 -12.83 -1.19 -10.27
CA ARG A 125 -13.25 -0.21 -9.27
C ARG A 125 -12.45 1.09 -9.34
N PHE A 126 -11.13 1.00 -9.51
CA PHE A 126 -10.24 2.17 -9.56
C PHE A 126 -9.94 2.62 -10.99
N ASN A 127 -10.83 2.36 -11.96
CA ASN A 127 -10.62 2.52 -13.40
C ASN A 127 -10.42 3.99 -13.86
N GLY A 128 -9.28 4.57 -13.52
CA GLY A 128 -8.79 5.88 -13.96
C GLY A 128 -7.53 5.74 -14.81
N THR A 129 -7.31 6.68 -15.73
CA THR A 129 -6.19 6.65 -16.69
C THR A 129 -4.81 6.73 -16.03
N ASN A 130 -4.72 7.17 -14.77
CA ASN A 130 -3.46 7.44 -14.07
C ASN A 130 -3.32 6.61 -12.79
N VAL A 131 -3.95 5.43 -12.71
CA VAL A 131 -3.81 4.54 -11.54
C VAL A 131 -2.75 3.49 -11.83
N GLN A 132 -1.70 3.48 -11.01
CA GLN A 132 -0.68 2.44 -10.98
C GLN A 132 -0.96 1.47 -9.83
N PHE A 133 -0.73 0.19 -10.07
CA PHE A 133 -0.95 -0.86 -9.08
C PHE A 133 0.39 -1.47 -8.71
N CYS A 134 0.54 -1.96 -7.49
CA CYS A 134 1.69 -2.74 -7.08
C CYS A 134 1.22 -3.86 -6.17
N VAL A 135 1.65 -5.08 -6.44
CA VAL A 135 1.29 -6.26 -5.66
C VAL A 135 2.43 -6.58 -4.71
N ILE A 136 2.12 -6.74 -3.43
CA ILE A 136 3.09 -7.09 -2.39
C ILE A 136 2.60 -8.38 -1.74
N GLY A 137 3.45 -9.42 -1.71
CA GLY A 137 3.09 -10.71 -1.13
C GLY A 137 4.23 -11.72 -1.16
N ASP A 138 4.06 -12.84 -0.46
CA ASP A 138 5.06 -13.90 -0.32
C ASP A 138 4.76 -15.13 -1.19
N GLY A 139 3.52 -15.29 -1.62
CA GLY A 139 2.96 -16.44 -2.32
C GLY A 139 3.06 -16.39 -3.83
N TRP A 140 2.87 -17.56 -4.44
CA TRP A 140 2.92 -17.74 -5.88
C TRP A 140 1.63 -17.27 -6.58
N GLU A 141 0.46 -17.39 -5.93
CA GLU A 141 -0.84 -17.02 -6.50
C GLU A 141 -0.92 -15.52 -6.83
N GLU A 142 -0.45 -14.66 -5.93
CA GLU A 142 -0.39 -13.21 -6.18
C GLU A 142 0.69 -12.82 -7.20
N CYS A 143 1.80 -13.56 -7.27
CA CYS A 143 2.85 -13.35 -8.26
C CYS A 143 2.33 -13.61 -9.67
N GLU A 144 1.71 -14.79 -9.90
CA GLU A 144 1.13 -15.17 -11.19
C GLU A 144 0.02 -14.20 -11.63
N ALA A 145 -0.82 -13.78 -10.67
CA ALA A 145 -1.87 -12.80 -10.94
C ALA A 145 -1.29 -11.42 -11.31
N ALA A 146 -0.24 -10.96 -10.61
CA ALA A 146 0.44 -9.70 -10.92
C ALA A 146 1.07 -9.71 -12.31
N GLU A 147 1.74 -10.80 -12.68
CA GLU A 147 2.32 -11.01 -14.01
C GLU A 147 1.25 -10.94 -15.11
N THR A 148 0.12 -11.64 -14.91
CA THR A 148 -1.02 -11.61 -15.84
C THR A 148 -1.58 -10.19 -16.01
N MET A 149 -1.64 -9.43 -14.92
CA MET A 149 -2.12 -8.05 -14.91
C MET A 149 -1.09 -7.03 -15.41
N ARG A 150 0.17 -7.46 -15.61
CA ARG A 150 1.34 -6.61 -15.87
C ARG A 150 1.53 -5.54 -14.80
N TRP A 151 1.41 -5.96 -13.54
CA TRP A 151 1.65 -5.11 -12.38
C TRP A 151 2.99 -5.47 -11.73
N PRO A 152 3.74 -4.49 -11.19
CA PRO A 152 4.89 -4.79 -10.35
C PRO A 152 4.53 -5.74 -9.21
N PHE A 153 5.40 -6.72 -8.98
CA PHE A 153 5.31 -7.66 -7.87
C PHE A 153 6.52 -7.53 -6.97
N VAL A 154 6.28 -7.25 -5.69
CA VAL A 154 7.28 -7.16 -4.64
C VAL A 154 7.16 -8.38 -3.75
N LYS A 155 8.12 -9.30 -3.91
CA LYS A 155 8.15 -10.51 -3.10
C LYS A 155 8.61 -10.21 -1.69
N ILE A 156 7.81 -10.67 -0.74
CA ILE A 156 8.10 -10.60 0.68
C ILE A 156 8.69 -11.95 1.15
N ASP A 157 9.90 -11.92 1.70
CA ASP A 157 10.59 -13.11 2.22
C ASP A 157 10.31 -13.26 3.72
N LEU A 158 9.82 -14.43 4.12
CA LEU A 158 9.52 -14.72 5.52
C LEU A 158 10.75 -15.18 6.32
N ARG A 159 11.87 -15.49 5.65
CA ARG A 159 13.09 -15.97 6.31
C ARG A 159 13.74 -14.85 7.13
N PRO A 160 14.13 -15.13 8.39
CA PRO A 160 14.89 -14.18 9.20
C PRO A 160 16.17 -13.72 8.48
N GLY A 161 16.47 -12.42 8.56
CA GLY A 161 17.67 -11.83 7.96
C GLY A 161 17.64 -11.59 6.44
N SER A 162 16.51 -11.83 5.77
CA SER A 162 16.34 -11.43 4.36
C SER A 162 16.14 -9.92 4.23
N TYR A 163 16.60 -9.33 3.14
CA TYR A 163 16.47 -7.88 2.88
C TYR A 163 15.06 -7.50 2.37
N HIS A 164 14.35 -8.43 1.74
CA HIS A 164 12.99 -8.19 1.20
C HIS A 164 11.91 -8.60 2.21
N ARG A 165 12.04 -8.12 3.45
CA ARG A 165 11.21 -8.45 4.62
C ARG A 165 10.84 -7.14 5.33
N PHE A 166 9.87 -7.19 6.25
CA PHE A 166 9.67 -6.11 7.22
C PHE A 166 10.38 -6.44 8.55
N PRO A 167 11.14 -5.51 9.14
CA PRO A 167 11.63 -4.26 8.55
C PRO A 167 12.59 -4.51 7.37
N GLY A 168 12.61 -3.60 6.40
CA GLY A 168 13.49 -3.71 5.23
C GLY A 168 12.90 -3.01 4.00
N LEU A 169 11.67 -3.38 3.62
CA LEU A 169 11.00 -2.77 2.48
C LEU A 169 10.61 -1.30 2.74
N THR A 170 11.04 -0.41 1.85
CA THR A 170 10.85 1.05 1.91
C THR A 170 10.04 1.57 0.72
N LEU A 171 9.42 2.75 0.87
CA LEU A 171 8.76 3.46 -0.24
C LEU A 171 9.71 3.72 -1.42
N ARG A 172 10.99 3.98 -1.13
CA ARG A 172 12.01 4.16 -2.16
C ARG A 172 12.14 2.90 -3.00
N GLU A 173 12.24 1.73 -2.38
CA GLU A 173 12.31 0.45 -3.10
C GLU A 173 11.05 0.19 -3.90
N LEU A 174 9.86 0.44 -3.33
CA LEU A 174 8.60 0.37 -4.07
C LEU A 174 8.67 1.23 -5.34
N GLY A 175 9.17 2.47 -5.24
CA GLY A 175 9.37 3.36 -6.38
C GLY A 175 10.23 2.76 -7.51
N HIS A 176 11.23 1.94 -7.18
CA HIS A 176 12.03 1.24 -8.21
C HIS A 176 11.20 0.18 -8.94
N TYR A 177 10.33 -0.56 -8.24
CA TYR A 177 9.42 -1.52 -8.86
C TYR A 177 8.40 -0.83 -9.78
N PHE A 178 7.85 0.32 -9.35
CA PHE A 178 6.97 1.12 -10.20
C PHE A 178 7.70 1.58 -11.47
N ALA A 179 8.91 2.15 -11.34
CA ALA A 179 9.69 2.63 -12.48
C ALA A 179 10.01 1.52 -13.51
N VAL A 180 10.29 0.30 -13.05
CA VAL A 180 10.59 -0.83 -13.96
C VAL A 180 9.39 -1.22 -14.82
N VAL A 181 8.17 -1.15 -14.30
CA VAL A 181 6.97 -1.62 -15.01
C VAL A 181 6.23 -0.50 -15.74
N TYR A 182 6.19 0.70 -15.14
CA TYR A 182 5.44 1.84 -15.67
C TYR A 182 6.32 2.93 -16.30
N GLY A 183 7.65 2.84 -16.16
CA GLY A 183 8.59 3.89 -16.58
C GLY A 183 8.76 4.99 -15.54
N ASN A 184 9.82 5.79 -15.67
CA ASN A 184 9.97 7.02 -14.89
C ASN A 184 9.11 8.12 -15.50
N ALA A 185 8.33 8.82 -14.66
CA ALA A 185 7.56 9.99 -15.09
C ALA A 185 8.44 11.13 -15.66
N ASP A 186 9.75 11.07 -15.43
CA ASP A 186 10.72 12.07 -15.87
C ASP A 186 11.18 11.87 -17.33
N GLU A 187 10.94 10.69 -17.94
CA GLU A 187 11.41 10.40 -19.31
C GLU A 187 10.47 10.99 -20.39
N GLU A 188 9.20 11.25 -20.07
CA GLU A 188 8.26 11.87 -21.02
C GLU A 188 8.46 13.39 -21.21
N LYS A 189 9.13 14.07 -20.26
CA LYS A 189 9.44 15.51 -20.40
C LYS A 189 10.62 15.78 -21.33
N ASP A 190 11.58 14.86 -21.42
CA ASP A 190 12.76 15.03 -22.28
C ASP A 190 12.48 14.68 -23.75
N GLU A 191 11.56 13.75 -24.02
CA GLU A 191 11.20 13.39 -25.40
C GLU A 191 10.38 14.50 -26.07
N ALA A 192 9.44 15.12 -25.34
CA ALA A 192 8.69 16.28 -25.80
C ALA A 192 9.57 17.51 -26.04
N ALA A 193 10.62 17.73 -25.22
CA ALA A 193 11.59 18.80 -25.42
C ALA A 193 12.46 18.57 -26.67
N SER A 194 12.80 17.32 -26.99
CA SER A 194 13.60 16.96 -28.17
C SER A 194 12.85 17.15 -29.50
N LEU A 195 11.53 16.92 -29.53
CA LEU A 195 10.69 17.14 -30.71
C LEU A 195 10.43 18.62 -31.02
N VAL A 196 10.41 19.47 -29.99
CA VAL A 196 10.24 20.93 -30.17
C VAL A 196 11.52 21.59 -30.70
N MET A 197 12.70 21.09 -30.31
CA MET A 197 14.00 21.58 -30.78
C MET A 197 14.29 21.21 -32.25
N THR A 198 13.78 20.08 -32.74
CA THR A 198 13.96 19.67 -34.15
C THR A 198 13.04 20.41 -35.12
N ASN A 199 11.85 20.82 -34.68
CA ASN A 199 10.93 21.61 -35.53
C ASN A 199 11.28 23.10 -35.61
N SER A 200 12.10 23.62 -34.68
CA SER A 200 12.55 25.03 -34.69
C SER A 200 13.80 25.27 -35.54
N SER A 201 14.40 24.21 -36.09
CA SER A 201 15.60 24.29 -36.93
C SER A 201 15.32 24.25 -38.44
N ASN A 202 14.03 24.23 -38.83
CA ASN A 202 13.56 24.14 -40.22
C ASN A 202 12.72 25.36 -40.69
N MET A 203 12.89 26.52 -40.06
CA MET A 203 12.38 27.81 -40.56
C MET A 203 13.51 28.82 -40.75
#